data_AF-A0A1M4WEV2-F1
#
_entry.id   AF-A0A1M4WEV2-F1
#
_cell.length_a   1.000
_cell.length_b   1.000
_cell.length_c   1.000
_cell.angle_alpha   90.00
_cell.angle_beta   90.00
_cell.angle_gamma   90.00
#
_symmetry.space_group_name_H-M   'P 1'
#
loop_
_entity.id
_entity.type
_entity.pdbx_description
1 polymer ?
#
loop_
_entity_poly.entity_id
_entity_poly.type
_entity_poly.pdbx_seq_one_letter_code
_entity_poly.pdbx_strand_id
1 'polypeptide(L)'
;MTTLYLANQTTSLCVVILCWWLAHQYSRDEPPGRMIAVGFSLVGFSILITALGRGVNTINGADIVPWMIVVTKLATIFTFVAISIRRHQVNVSKYGDR
;
A
#
# COMPACT_ATOMS: atom_id res chain seq x y z
N MET A 1 6.23 25.65 -7.52
CA MET A 1 6.47 24.72 -6.39
C MET A 1 5.18 24.23 -5.72
N THR A 2 4.07 24.99 -5.73
CA THR A 2 2.83 24.66 -4.99
C THR A 2 1.93 23.60 -5.64
N THR A 3 1.75 23.61 -6.96
CA THR A 3 0.82 22.70 -7.67
C THR A 3 1.24 21.23 -7.60
N LEU A 4 2.54 20.95 -7.85
CA LEU A 4 3.09 19.60 -7.76
C LEU A 4 3.02 19.04 -6.33
N TYR A 5 3.26 19.89 -5.32
CA TYR A 5 3.14 19.51 -3.91
C TYR A 5 1.70 19.14 -3.55
N LEU A 6 0.73 20.00 -3.92
CA LEU A 6 -0.70 19.76 -3.72
C LEU A 6 -1.14 18.46 -4.39
N ALA A 7 -0.78 18.25 -5.66
CA ALA A 7 -1.10 17.03 -6.39
C ALA A 7 -0.58 15.79 -5.66
N ASN A 8 0.67 15.80 -5.23
CA ASN A 8 1.28 14.70 -4.48
C ASN A 8 0.58 14.41 -3.15
N GLN A 9 0.16 15.43 -2.41
CA GLN A 9 -0.56 15.26 -1.15
C GLN A 9 -1.95 14.69 -1.39
N THR A 10 -2.70 15.24 -2.36
CA THR A 10 -4.04 14.76 -2.71
C THR A 10 -4.00 13.31 -3.18
N THR A 11 -3.09 12.96 -4.10
CA THR A 11 -2.96 11.57 -4.57
C THR A 11 -2.53 10.63 -3.44
N SER A 12 -1.64 11.07 -2.54
CA SER A 12 -1.23 10.25 -1.39
C SER A 12 -2.41 9.97 -0.46
N LEU A 13 -3.23 10.97 -0.15
CA LEU A 13 -4.44 10.80 0.68
C LEU A 13 -5.44 9.84 0.03
N CYS A 14 -5.70 9.99 -1.27
CA CYS A 14 -6.57 9.06 -2.01
C CYS A 14 -6.06 7.61 -1.90
N VAL A 15 -4.76 7.39 -2.10
CA VAL A 15 -4.18 6.03 -2.02
C VAL A 15 -4.23 5.48 -0.59
N VAL A 16 -4.01 6.29 0.44
CA VAL A 16 -4.15 5.88 1.85
C VAL A 16 -5.58 5.44 2.16
N ILE A 17 -6.59 6.20 1.72
CA ILE A 17 -8.00 5.85 1.92
C ILE A 17 -8.35 4.54 1.21
N LEU A 18 -7.89 4.36 -0.04
CA LEU A 18 -8.09 3.12 -0.78
C LEU A 18 -7.41 1.94 -0.10
N CYS A 19 -6.17 2.10 0.38
CA CYS A 19 -5.45 1.05 1.09
C CYS A 19 -6.14 0.68 2.41
N TRP A 20 -6.64 1.65 3.17
CA TRP A 20 -7.45 1.40 4.37
C TRP A 20 -8.71 0.61 4.00
N TRP A 21 -9.48 1.08 3.03
CA TRP A 21 -10.70 0.41 2.60
C TRP A 21 -10.45 -1.03 2.18
N LEU A 22 -9.43 -1.27 1.35
CA LEU A 22 -9.02 -2.61 0.92
C LEU A 22 -8.55 -3.45 2.11
N ALA A 23 -7.71 -2.93 3.00
CA ALA A 23 -7.30 -3.65 4.20
C ALA A 23 -8.52 -4.10 5.04
N HIS A 24 -9.54 -3.26 5.18
CA HIS A 24 -10.76 -3.61 5.90
C HIS A 24 -11.54 -4.73 5.19
N GLN A 25 -11.70 -4.65 3.87
CA GLN A 25 -12.35 -5.71 3.09
C GLN A 25 -11.60 -7.05 3.22
N TYR A 26 -10.29 -7.06 2.96
CA TYR A 26 -9.47 -8.27 3.00
C TYR A 26 -9.32 -8.86 4.42
N SER A 27 -9.48 -8.04 5.47
CA SER A 27 -9.46 -8.53 6.86
C SER A 27 -10.64 -9.42 7.21
N ARG A 28 -11.77 -9.26 6.51
CA ARG A 28 -13.00 -10.05 6.69
C ARG A 28 -13.08 -11.26 5.76
N ASP A 29 -12.14 -11.39 4.84
CA ASP A 29 -12.10 -12.45 3.82
C ASP A 29 -11.38 -13.70 4.35
N GLU A 30 -11.83 -14.88 3.94
CA GLU A 30 -11.24 -16.18 4.29
C GLU A 30 -9.76 -16.31 3.83
N PRO A 31 -8.94 -17.15 4.48
CA PRO A 31 -7.50 -17.16 4.29
C PRO A 31 -7.08 -17.42 2.83
N PRO A 32 -6.06 -16.71 2.30
CA PRO A 32 -5.14 -15.80 3.00
C PRO A 32 -5.53 -14.30 2.94
N GLY A 33 -6.81 -13.94 3.16
CA GLY A 33 -7.26 -12.53 3.20
C GLY A 33 -6.48 -11.64 4.18
N ARG A 34 -6.15 -12.16 5.37
CA ARG A 34 -5.42 -11.40 6.42
C ARG A 34 -4.02 -10.94 6.00
N MET A 35 -3.27 -11.76 5.25
CA MET A 35 -1.93 -11.38 4.77
C MET A 35 -2.00 -10.22 3.77
N ILE A 36 -3.03 -10.21 2.92
CA ILE A 36 -3.27 -9.15 1.96
C ILE A 36 -3.68 -7.85 2.68
N ALA A 37 -4.50 -7.96 3.73
CA ALA A 37 -4.86 -6.82 4.56
C ALA A 37 -3.64 -6.17 5.24
N VAL A 38 -2.69 -6.97 5.73
CA VAL A 38 -1.40 -6.47 6.26
C VAL A 38 -0.61 -5.75 5.16
N GLY A 39 -0.54 -6.32 3.95
CA GLY A 39 0.13 -5.69 2.81
C GLY A 39 -0.42 -4.30 2.49
N PHE A 40 -1.75 -4.18 2.34
CA PHE A 40 -2.39 -2.89 2.11
C PHE A 40 -2.18 -1.90 3.27
N SER A 41 -2.16 -2.38 4.51
CA SER A 41 -1.88 -1.56 5.69
C SER A 41 -0.44 -1.00 5.65
N LEU A 42 0.54 -1.83 5.29
CA LEU A 42 1.94 -1.41 5.15
C LEU A 42 2.12 -0.41 4.00
N VAL A 43 1.48 -0.63 2.86
CA VAL A 43 1.52 0.30 1.71
C VAL A 43 0.93 1.65 2.12
N GLY A 44 -0.29 1.65 2.66
CA GLY A 44 -0.96 2.88 3.10
C GLY A 44 -0.14 3.64 4.15
N PHE A 45 0.40 2.94 5.15
CA PHE A 45 1.22 3.56 6.18
C PHE A 45 2.52 4.15 5.61
N SER A 46 3.21 3.44 4.72
CA SER A 46 4.44 3.95 4.07
C SER A 46 4.18 5.22 3.25
N ILE A 47 3.04 5.30 2.55
CA ILE A 47 2.65 6.46 1.75
C ILE A 47 2.28 7.64 2.65
N LEU A 48 1.59 7.38 3.76
CA LEU A 48 1.27 8.38 4.76
C LEU A 48 2.55 8.99 5.37
N ILE A 49 3.51 8.14 5.76
CA ILE A 49 4.83 8.59 6.22
C ILE A 49 5.54 9.41 5.13
N THR A 50 5.48 8.99 3.87
CA THR A 50 6.09 9.72 2.74
C THR A 50 5.45 11.11 2.52
N ALA A 51 4.14 11.21 2.69
CA ALA A 51 3.41 12.48 2.62
C ALA A 51 3.80 13.42 3.76
N LEU A 52 3.90 12.90 4.99
CA LEU A 52 4.37 13.66 6.15
C LEU A 52 5.83 14.08 5.99
N GLY A 53 6.69 13.17 5.51
CA GLY A 53 8.11 13.43 5.25
C GLY A 53 8.34 14.51 4.21
N ARG A 54 7.49 14.60 3.17
CA ARG A 54 7.51 15.73 2.23
C ARG A 54 7.14 17.05 2.89
N GLY A 55 6.15 17.06 3.78
CA GLY A 55 5.80 18.25 4.57
C GLY A 55 6.93 18.70 5.51
N VAL A 56 7.65 17.76 6.12
CA VAL A 56 8.82 18.08 6.97
C VAL A 56 10.02 18.52 6.13
N ASN A 57 10.26 17.92 4.96
CA ASN A 57 11.35 18.33 4.07
C ASN A 57 11.14 19.77 3.57
N THR A 58 9.90 20.18 3.28
CA THR A 58 9.61 21.59 2.98
C THR A 58 9.92 22.56 4.13
N ILE A 59 10.04 22.10 5.37
CA ILE A 59 10.34 22.91 6.56
C ILE A 59 11.83 22.85 6.94
N ASN A 60 12.44 21.66 6.89
CA ASN A 60 13.78 21.39 7.43
C ASN A 60 14.84 21.03 6.38
N GLY A 61 14.47 20.88 5.09
CA GLY A 61 15.42 20.58 4.00
C GLY A 61 16.07 19.20 4.03
N ALA A 62 15.57 18.28 4.86
CA ALA A 62 16.13 16.93 5.00
C ALA A 62 15.62 15.96 3.91
N ASP A 63 16.55 15.39 3.13
CA ASP A 63 16.26 14.56 1.96
C ASP A 63 15.90 13.09 2.30
N ILE A 64 14.85 12.91 3.09
CA ILE A 64 14.41 11.60 3.63
C ILE A 64 13.43 10.90 2.65
N VAL A 65 12.82 11.66 1.75
CA VAL A 65 11.78 11.21 0.81
C VAL A 65 12.21 10.05 -0.10
N PRO A 66 13.45 10.00 -0.65
CA PRO A 66 13.87 8.92 -1.54
C PRO A 66 13.83 7.53 -0.88
N TRP A 67 14.26 7.42 0.38
CA TRP A 67 14.25 6.15 1.11
C TRP A 67 12.84 5.67 1.44
N MET A 68 11.91 6.60 1.72
CA MET A 68 10.51 6.25 1.97
C MET A 68 9.86 5.62 0.72
N ILE A 69 10.22 6.08 -0.48
CA ILE A 69 9.75 5.50 -1.75
C ILE A 69 10.24 4.04 -1.90
N VAL A 70 11.48 3.74 -1.49
CA VAL A 70 12.01 2.37 -1.51
C VAL A 70 11.19 1.45 -0.61
N VAL A 71 10.87 1.91 0.60
CA VAL A 71 10.02 1.16 1.54
C VAL A 71 8.62 0.91 0.97
N THR A 72 8.00 1.93 0.35
CA THR A 72 6.70 1.77 -0.31
C THR A 72 6.74 0.73 -1.41
N LYS A 73 7.78 0.72 -2.26
CA LYS A 73 7.95 -0.30 -3.31
C LYS A 73 8.02 -1.71 -2.74
N LEU A 74 8.78 -1.92 -1.67
CA LEU A 74 8.86 -3.23 -1.00
C LEU A 74 7.51 -3.67 -0.45
N ALA A 75 6.77 -2.78 0.22
CA ALA A 75 5.43 -3.06 0.70
C ALA A 75 4.45 -3.40 -0.45
N THR A 76 4.56 -2.69 -1.57
CA THR A 76 3.75 -2.96 -2.77
C THR A 76 4.06 -4.31 -3.38
N ILE A 77 5.35 -4.67 -3.52
CA ILE A 77 5.77 -6.00 -4.01
C ILE A 77 5.20 -7.10 -3.11
N PHE A 78 5.36 -6.96 -1.79
CA PHE A 78 4.81 -7.91 -0.81
C PHE A 78 3.29 -8.08 -1.00
N THR A 79 2.56 -6.98 -1.15
CA THR A 79 1.11 -6.99 -1.33
C THR A 79 0.70 -7.70 -2.63
N PHE A 80 1.39 -7.41 -3.74
CA PHE A 80 1.12 -8.07 -5.02
C PHE A 80 1.42 -9.57 -4.97
N VAL A 81 2.51 -9.98 -4.33
CA VAL A 81 2.83 -11.40 -4.14
C VAL A 81 1.72 -12.11 -3.36
N ALA A 82 1.25 -11.51 -2.26
CA ALA A 82 0.17 -12.08 -1.46
C ALA A 82 -1.13 -12.22 -2.27
N ILE A 83 -1.49 -11.24 -3.11
CA ILE A 83 -2.65 -11.29 -3.99
C ILE A 83 -2.50 -12.38 -5.06
N SER A 84 -1.32 -12.49 -5.68
CA SER A 84 -1.04 -13.51 -6.69
C SER A 84 -1.15 -14.92 -6.12
N ILE A 85 -0.62 -15.15 -4.92
CA ILE A 85 -0.74 -16.44 -4.21
C ILE A 85 -2.21 -16.77 -3.96
N ARG A 86 -2.99 -15.82 -3.44
CA ARG A 86 -4.43 -16.03 -3.21
C ARG A 86 -5.17 -16.41 -4.49
N ARG A 87 -4.94 -15.66 -5.58
CA ARG A 87 -5.58 -15.94 -6.87
C ARG A 87 -5.21 -17.32 -7.41
N HIS A 88 -3.95 -17.71 -7.29
CA HIS A 88 -3.50 -19.03 -7.70
C HIS A 88 -4.20 -20.14 -6.90
N GLN A 89 -4.26 -20.01 -5.57
CA GLN A 89 -4.94 -20.99 -4.69
C GLN A 89 -6.44 -21.12 -5.02
N VAL A 90 -7.14 -20.00 -5.24
CA VAL A 90 -8.56 -20.00 -5.63
C VAL A 90 -8.77 -20.69 -6.97
N ASN A 91 -7.88 -20.48 -7.95
CA ASN A 91 -7.97 -21.15 -9.24
C ASN A 91 -7.72 -22.66 -9.10
N VAL A 92 -6.71 -23.08 -8.35
CA VAL A 92 -6.42 -24.52 -8.12
C VAL A 92 -7.62 -25.21 -7.47
N SER A 93 -8.21 -24.62 -6.43
CA SER A 93 -9.41 -25.18 -5.76
C SER A 93 -10.58 -25.37 -6.73
N LYS A 94 -10.81 -24.43 -7.67
CA LYS A 94 -11.92 -24.55 -8.64
C LYS A 94 -11.77 -25.68 -9.66
N TYR A 95 -10.55 -26.11 -9.96
CA TYR A 95 -10.27 -27.10 -11.00
C TYR A 95 -9.75 -28.44 -10.45
N GLY A 96 -9.35 -28.52 -9.18
CA GLY A 96 -8.85 -29.73 -8.54
C GLY A 96 -9.91 -30.70 -8.00
N ASP A 97 -11.18 -30.27 -7.93
CA ASP A 97 -12.32 -31.11 -7.49
C ASP A 97 -13.01 -31.86 -8.66
N ARG A 98 -12.30 -32.10 -9.77
CA ARG A 98 -12.77 -32.93 -10.90
C ARG A 98 -11.88 -34.14 -11.08
#